data_AF-A0A8J2FAU7-F1
#
_entry.id   AF-A0A8J2FAU7-F1
#
_cell.length_a   1.000
_cell.length_b   1.000
_cell.length_c   1.000
_cell.angle_alpha   90.00
_cell.angle_beta   90.00
_cell.angle_gamma   90.00
#
_symmetry.space_group_name_H-M   'P 1'
#
loop_
_entity.id
_entity.type
_entity.pdbx_description
1 polymer ?
#
loop_
_entity_poly.entity_id
_entity_poly.type
_entity_poly.pdbx_seq_one_letter_code
_entity_poly.pdbx_strand_id
1 'polypeptide(L)'
;MSTTSKKAVTMLKDLLKSSWLPNFHKQEYDECIVEISRMYENYLDCTNHLEHLESEYERKKEQFDADPASGTMSQEEKDTRTADLKKKQQDAETRFTMGQVIWQEDILRTKRCLLQYLNKRLQVIRSTKWVEGRVLSDEKLAKLSAEEIEYLNKYNDIVDDYIQDWLPNAHALNLHNDCELQQVAFKCITIAENQDADHEVVLSDGRAIKLIPGTTYKVCRVVFESSIFYVALAPPVYNSHSQVVLEVQIRRVLFTRSQSCAVKI
;
A
#
# COMPACT_ATOMS: atom_id res chain seq x y z
N MET A 1 18.58 14.30 7.76
CA MET A 1 17.71 13.31 7.09
C MET A 1 18.58 12.45 6.21
N SER A 2 18.59 11.14 6.46
CA SER A 2 19.28 10.19 5.58
C SER A 2 18.73 10.26 4.16
N THR A 3 19.56 9.84 3.21
CA THR A 3 19.18 9.68 1.79
C THR A 3 17.99 8.73 1.65
N THR A 4 17.94 7.69 2.47
CA THR A 4 16.89 6.67 2.49
C THR A 4 15.55 7.20 2.96
N SER A 5 15.54 8.00 4.03
CA SER A 5 14.32 8.64 4.49
C SER A 5 13.74 9.60 3.45
N LYS A 6 14.59 10.22 2.61
CA LYS A 6 14.14 11.03 1.46
C LYS A 6 13.54 10.15 0.36
N LYS A 7 14.17 9.02 0.01
CA LYS A 7 13.64 8.06 -0.98
C LYS A 7 12.25 7.55 -0.58
N ALA A 8 12.08 7.14 0.68
CA ALA A 8 10.78 6.69 1.20
C ALA A 8 9.68 7.76 1.09
N VAL A 9 10.02 9.02 1.36
CA VAL A 9 9.10 10.15 1.19
C VAL A 9 8.78 10.42 -0.28
N THR A 10 9.74 10.26 -1.19
CA THR A 10 9.50 10.41 -2.64
C THR A 10 8.53 9.36 -3.15
N MET A 11 8.71 8.08 -2.79
CA MET A 11 7.77 7.01 -3.14
C MET A 11 6.34 7.31 -2.67
N LEU A 12 6.18 7.85 -1.46
CA LEU A 12 4.89 8.31 -0.95
C LEU A 12 4.30 9.46 -1.75
N LYS A 13 5.11 10.45 -2.13
CA LYS A 13 4.64 11.59 -2.94
C LYS A 13 4.17 11.14 -4.32
N ASP A 14 4.87 10.20 -4.93
CA ASP A 14 4.50 9.69 -6.25
C ASP A 14 3.20 8.87 -6.20
N LEU A 15 3.00 8.13 -5.11
CA LEU A 15 1.72 7.46 -4.83
C LEU A 15 0.57 8.46 -4.67
N LEU A 16 0.79 9.58 -3.97
CA LEU A 16 -0.24 10.61 -3.75
C LEU A 16 -0.58 11.42 -5.00
N LYS A 17 0.35 11.57 -5.94
CA LYS A 17 0.12 12.28 -7.21
C LYS A 17 -0.60 11.42 -8.25
N SER A 18 -0.50 10.11 -8.12
CA SER A 18 -1.08 9.17 -9.08
C SER A 18 -2.60 9.09 -8.90
N SER A 19 -3.35 9.03 -10.00
CA SER A 19 -4.81 8.86 -9.96
C SER A 19 -5.25 7.48 -9.44
N TRP A 20 -4.40 6.46 -9.63
CA TRP A 20 -4.63 5.10 -9.15
C TRP A 20 -3.39 4.58 -8.42
N LEU A 21 -2.58 3.73 -9.07
CA LEU A 21 -1.29 3.26 -8.54
C LEU A 21 -0.18 3.50 -9.55
N PRO A 22 0.99 4.02 -9.12
CA PRO A 22 2.21 3.96 -9.91
C PRO A 22 2.78 2.54 -9.91
N ASN A 23 3.77 2.28 -10.77
CA ASN A 23 4.54 1.03 -10.72
C ASN A 23 5.15 0.84 -9.31
N PHE A 24 5.27 -0.42 -8.89
CA PHE A 24 5.88 -0.74 -7.61
C PHE A 24 7.39 -0.42 -7.65
N HIS A 25 7.85 0.46 -6.75
CA HIS A 25 9.25 0.89 -6.66
C HIS A 25 10.10 -0.17 -5.93
N LYS A 26 10.25 -1.36 -6.52
CA LYS A 26 10.92 -2.50 -5.87
C LYS A 26 12.35 -2.19 -5.49
N GLN A 27 13.12 -1.61 -6.42
CA GLN A 27 14.53 -1.32 -6.20
C GLN A 27 14.70 -0.33 -5.04
N GLU A 28 13.98 0.78 -5.05
CA GLU A 28 14.08 1.80 -4.01
C GLU A 28 13.58 1.28 -2.65
N TYR A 29 12.56 0.43 -2.65
CA TYR A 29 12.07 -0.23 -1.46
C TYR A 29 13.16 -1.14 -0.86
N ASP A 30 13.74 -2.03 -1.67
CA ASP A 30 14.78 -2.98 -1.23
C ASP A 30 16.03 -2.24 -0.73
N GLU A 31 16.45 -1.18 -1.42
CA GLU A 31 17.54 -0.31 -0.96
C GLU A 31 17.23 0.32 0.40
N CYS A 32 15.98 0.70 0.67
CA CYS A 32 15.61 1.23 1.98
C CYS A 32 15.66 0.17 3.08
N ILE A 33 15.28 -1.08 2.79
CA ILE A 33 15.35 -2.19 3.75
C ILE A 33 16.79 -2.54 4.10
N VAL A 34 17.67 -2.62 3.10
CA VAL A 34 19.11 -2.86 3.30
C VAL A 34 19.72 -1.75 4.15
N GLU A 35 19.41 -0.49 3.87
CA GLU A 35 19.91 0.62 4.68
C GLU A 35 19.41 0.56 6.12
N ILE A 36 18.12 0.30 6.35
CA ILE A 36 17.57 0.17 7.70
C ILE A 36 18.32 -0.93 8.48
N SER A 37 18.63 -2.04 7.83
CA SER A 37 19.38 -3.15 8.44
C SER A 37 20.79 -2.72 8.84
N ARG A 38 21.50 -2.04 7.93
CA ARG A 38 22.83 -1.47 8.22
C ARG A 38 22.80 -0.45 9.36
N MET A 39 21.79 0.42 9.39
CA MET A 39 21.62 1.39 10.47
C MET A 39 21.38 0.72 11.82
N TYR A 40 20.66 -0.41 11.83
CA TYR A 40 20.40 -1.18 13.04
C TYR A 40 21.67 -1.86 13.57
N GLU A 41 22.51 -2.40 12.69
CA GLU A 41 23.83 -2.93 13.05
C GLU A 41 24.72 -1.84 13.69
N ASN A 42 24.82 -0.68 13.05
CA ASN A 42 25.57 0.46 13.60
C ASN A 42 25.04 0.91 14.96
N TYR A 43 23.71 0.90 15.13
CA TYR A 43 23.07 1.22 16.41
C TYR A 43 23.45 0.21 17.50
N LEU A 44 23.48 -1.08 17.17
CA LEU A 44 23.88 -2.14 18.09
C LEU A 44 25.36 -2.02 18.47
N ASP A 45 26.23 -1.74 17.50
CA ASP A 45 27.65 -1.51 17.74
C ASP A 45 27.91 -0.33 18.68
N CYS A 46 27.18 0.79 18.49
CA CYS A 46 27.24 1.93 19.41
C CYS A 46 26.77 1.57 20.82
N THR A 47 25.78 0.69 20.94
CA THR A 47 25.27 0.22 22.24
C THR A 47 26.33 -0.63 22.96
N ASN A 48 26.93 -1.58 22.25
CA ASN A 48 28.02 -2.41 22.79
C ASN A 48 29.23 -1.55 23.20
N HIS A 49 29.53 -0.48 22.44
CA HIS A 49 30.62 0.42 22.77
C HIS A 49 30.36 1.23 24.05
N LEU A 50 29.11 1.66 24.28
CA LEU A 50 28.72 2.33 25.52
C LEU A 50 28.89 1.43 26.74
N GLU A 51 28.45 0.18 26.66
CA GLU A 51 28.64 -0.82 27.73
C GLU A 51 30.13 -1.05 28.05
N HIS A 52 30.98 -1.06 27.01
CA HIS A 52 32.42 -1.16 27.19
C HIS A 52 33.02 0.06 27.89
N LEU A 53 32.60 1.29 27.52
CA LEU A 53 33.07 2.52 28.16
C LEU A 53 32.64 2.60 29.63
N GLU A 54 31.42 2.17 29.95
CA GLU A 54 30.94 2.05 31.33
C GLU A 54 31.81 1.08 32.14
N SER A 55 32.11 -0.09 31.55
CA SER A 55 32.98 -1.09 32.16
C SER A 55 34.43 -0.58 32.37
N GLU A 56 34.98 0.16 31.41
CA GLU A 56 36.31 0.77 31.55
C GLU A 56 36.36 1.83 32.66
N TYR A 57 35.30 2.62 32.79
CA TYR A 57 35.21 3.65 33.81
C TYR A 57 35.22 3.02 35.21
N GLU A 58 34.42 1.98 35.44
CA GLU A 58 34.40 1.29 36.72
C GLU A 58 35.77 0.67 37.06
N ARG A 59 36.48 0.07 36.08
CA ARG A 59 37.86 -0.42 36.29
C ARG A 59 38.84 0.69 36.67
N LYS A 60 38.78 1.86 36.00
CA LYS A 60 39.66 3.00 36.29
C LYS A 60 39.40 3.59 37.67
N LYS A 61 38.13 3.57 38.10
CA LYS A 61 37.70 4.00 39.43
C LYS A 61 38.21 3.05 40.51
N GLU A 62 38.02 1.74 40.34
CA GLU A 62 38.57 0.72 41.24
C GLU A 62 40.10 0.81 41.36
N GLN A 63 40.81 1.01 40.24
CA GLN A 63 42.26 1.15 40.23
C GLN A 63 42.74 2.41 40.95
N PHE A 64 41.99 3.51 40.85
CA PHE A 64 42.28 4.74 41.58
C PHE A 64 42.10 4.56 43.10
N ASP A 65 41.05 3.84 43.51
CA ASP A 65 40.77 3.55 44.92
C ASP A 65 41.80 2.56 45.53
N ALA A 66 42.36 1.66 44.72
CA ALA A 66 43.35 0.67 45.16
C ALA A 66 44.80 1.20 45.24
N ASP A 67 45.11 2.37 44.67
CA ASP A 67 46.48 2.89 44.63
C ASP A 67 46.92 3.42 46.02
N PRO A 68 47.96 2.83 46.66
CA PRO A 68 48.45 3.27 47.97
C PRO A 68 49.00 4.71 47.95
N ALA A 69 49.46 5.21 46.81
CA ALA A 69 49.92 6.59 46.68
C ALA A 69 48.77 7.61 46.78
N SER A 70 47.53 7.16 46.55
CA SER A 70 46.34 8.00 46.77
C SER A 70 46.24 8.44 48.23
N GLY A 71 46.73 7.66 49.21
CA GLY A 71 46.70 8.02 50.63
C GLY A 71 47.46 9.31 51.00
N THR A 72 48.41 9.72 50.15
CA THR A 72 49.27 10.90 50.36
C THR A 72 48.79 12.19 49.68
N MET A 73 47.82 12.10 48.75
CA MET A 73 47.22 13.28 48.10
C MET A 73 46.21 13.96 49.03
N SER A 74 46.12 15.29 48.94
CA SER A 74 45.09 16.04 49.65
C SER A 74 43.70 15.66 49.15
N GLN A 75 42.69 15.75 50.02
CA GLN A 75 41.30 15.40 49.68
C GLN A 75 40.79 16.23 48.49
N GLU A 76 41.18 17.51 48.43
CA GLU A 76 40.76 18.45 47.38
C GLU A 76 41.29 18.05 45.99
N GLU A 77 42.53 17.54 45.90
CA GLU A 77 43.09 17.05 44.63
C GLU A 77 42.39 15.76 44.15
N LYS A 78 41.98 14.89 45.08
CA LYS A 78 41.19 13.68 44.75
C LYS A 78 39.81 14.06 44.20
N ASP A 79 39.15 15.00 44.84
CA ASP A 79 37.81 15.46 44.44
C ASP A 79 37.86 16.13 43.07
N THR A 80 38.89 16.95 42.80
CA THR A 80 39.07 17.61 41.50
C THR A 80 39.32 16.58 40.38
N ARG A 81 40.18 15.59 40.62
CA ARG A 81 40.52 14.55 39.62
C ARG A 81 39.36 13.61 39.33
N THR A 82 38.58 13.25 40.35
CA THR A 82 37.37 12.44 40.17
C THR A 82 36.26 13.21 39.47
N ALA A 83 36.12 14.52 39.72
CA ALA A 83 35.20 15.39 38.98
C ALA A 83 35.57 15.49 37.49
N ASP A 84 36.85 15.63 37.16
CA ASP A 84 37.33 15.67 35.77
C ASP A 84 37.09 14.35 35.02
N LEU A 85 37.29 13.20 35.69
CA LEU A 85 37.00 11.88 35.11
C LEU A 85 35.50 11.70 34.84
N LYS A 86 34.65 12.05 35.81
CA LYS A 86 33.19 12.01 35.66
C LYS A 86 32.71 12.89 34.52
N LYS A 87 33.25 14.11 34.41
CA LYS A 87 32.91 15.03 33.32
C LYS A 87 33.28 14.47 31.96
N LYS A 88 34.49 13.91 31.81
CA LYS A 88 34.93 13.28 30.55
C LYS A 88 34.06 12.08 30.16
N GLN A 89 33.66 11.25 31.12
CA GLN A 89 32.75 10.13 30.89
C GLN A 89 31.38 10.64 30.44
N GLN A 90 30.80 11.60 31.16
CA GLN A 90 29.50 12.17 30.84
C GLN A 90 29.50 12.82 29.46
N ASP A 91 30.56 13.53 29.08
CA ASP A 91 30.71 14.12 27.75
C ASP A 91 30.79 13.03 26.65
N ALA A 92 31.46 11.91 26.92
CA ALA A 92 31.54 10.79 25.99
C ALA A 92 30.18 10.10 25.85
N GLU A 93 29.56 9.70 26.97
CA GLU A 93 28.25 9.06 27.02
C GLU A 93 27.19 9.91 26.32
N THR A 94 27.17 11.22 26.60
CA THR A 94 26.23 12.16 25.97
C THR A 94 26.37 12.14 24.44
N ARG A 95 27.60 12.12 23.91
CA ARG A 95 27.84 12.08 22.45
C ARG A 95 27.33 10.78 21.83
N PHE A 96 27.56 9.64 22.49
CA PHE A 96 27.10 8.34 22.01
C PHE A 96 25.57 8.22 22.08
N THR A 97 24.97 8.60 23.20
CA THR A 97 23.50 8.60 23.39
C THR A 97 22.82 9.50 22.36
N MET A 98 23.38 10.70 22.08
CA MET A 98 22.87 11.56 21.01
C MET A 98 22.93 10.86 19.63
N GLY A 99 24.03 10.18 19.33
CA GLY A 99 24.17 9.39 18.10
C GLY A 99 23.11 8.29 18.00
N GLN A 100 22.91 7.50 19.07
CA GLN A 100 21.89 6.44 19.13
C GLN A 100 20.48 6.98 18.89
N VAL A 101 20.11 8.08 19.53
CA VAL A 101 18.79 8.71 19.35
C VAL A 101 18.59 9.13 17.89
N ILE A 102 19.61 9.69 17.24
CA ILE A 102 19.54 10.07 15.82
C ILE A 102 19.31 8.83 14.93
N TRP A 103 20.05 7.74 15.16
CA TRP A 103 19.87 6.50 14.39
C TRP A 103 18.49 5.90 14.60
N GLN A 104 18.04 5.80 15.86
CA GLN A 104 16.73 5.26 16.21
C GLN A 104 15.60 6.05 15.55
N GLU A 105 15.63 7.38 15.61
CA GLU A 105 14.61 8.22 15.00
C GLU A 105 14.59 8.11 13.47
N ASP A 106 15.75 8.03 12.82
CA ASP A 106 15.82 7.91 11.37
C ASP A 106 15.37 6.51 10.87
N ILE A 107 15.69 5.44 11.61
CA ILE A 107 15.15 4.08 11.38
C ILE A 107 13.63 4.11 11.51
N LEU A 108 13.10 4.62 12.62
CA LEU A 108 11.66 4.66 12.89
C LEU A 108 10.92 5.50 11.84
N ARG A 109 11.48 6.64 11.45
CA ARG A 109 10.92 7.49 10.41
C ARG A 109 10.83 6.75 9.08
N THR A 110 11.93 6.12 8.66
CA THR A 110 11.99 5.40 7.38
C THR A 110 11.01 4.22 7.38
N LYS A 111 10.98 3.43 8.47
CA LYS A 111 10.02 2.33 8.66
C LYS A 111 8.57 2.81 8.56
N ARG A 112 8.21 3.91 9.24
CA ARG A 112 6.86 4.50 9.18
C ARG A 112 6.50 4.92 7.74
N CYS A 113 7.42 5.56 7.02
CA CYS A 113 7.19 5.96 5.63
C CYS A 113 6.97 4.75 4.70
N LEU A 114 7.79 3.69 4.81
CA LEU A 114 7.62 2.47 4.02
C LEU A 114 6.31 1.76 4.34
N LEU A 115 5.96 1.65 5.62
CA LEU A 115 4.70 1.04 6.04
C LEU A 115 3.49 1.83 5.51
N GLN A 116 3.54 3.16 5.59
CA GLN A 116 2.51 4.03 5.04
C GLN A 116 2.39 3.86 3.52
N TYR A 117 3.51 3.72 2.81
CA TYR A 117 3.54 3.50 1.36
C TYR A 117 2.82 2.20 1.00
N LEU A 118 3.21 1.09 1.64
CA LEU A 118 2.58 -0.21 1.43
C LEU A 118 1.10 -0.19 1.82
N ASN A 119 0.77 0.32 3.01
CA ASN A 119 -0.62 0.36 3.48
C ASN A 119 -1.52 1.17 2.54
N LYS A 120 -1.05 2.32 2.06
CA LYS A 120 -1.82 3.15 1.14
C LYS A 120 -2.02 2.45 -0.21
N ARG A 121 -1.02 1.73 -0.72
CA ARG A 121 -1.20 0.89 -1.92
C ARG A 121 -2.25 -0.18 -1.70
N LEU A 122 -2.18 -0.94 -0.61
CA LEU A 122 -3.18 -1.98 -0.27
C LEU A 122 -4.59 -1.41 -0.08
N GLN A 123 -4.74 -0.18 0.44
CA GLN A 123 -6.04 0.49 0.52
C GLN A 123 -6.63 0.74 -0.87
N VAL A 124 -5.82 1.23 -1.82
CA VAL A 124 -6.26 1.47 -3.20
C VAL A 124 -6.60 0.16 -3.90
N ILE A 125 -5.82 -0.91 -3.68
CA ILE A 125 -6.13 -2.25 -4.21
C ILE A 125 -7.49 -2.74 -3.71
N ARG A 126 -7.73 -2.66 -2.39
CA ARG A 126 -9.02 -3.05 -1.79
C ARG A 126 -10.18 -2.22 -2.32
N SER A 127 -10.04 -0.89 -2.44
CA SER A 127 -11.10 -0.05 -3.01
C SER A 127 -11.37 -0.40 -4.47
N THR A 128 -10.33 -0.80 -5.22
CA THR A 128 -10.49 -1.19 -6.63
C THR A 128 -11.32 -2.46 -6.78
N LYS A 129 -11.18 -3.46 -5.90
CA LYS A 129 -12.05 -4.65 -5.88
C LYS A 129 -13.53 -4.27 -5.73
N TRP A 130 -13.86 -3.27 -4.91
CA TRP A 130 -15.26 -2.84 -4.75
C TRP A 130 -15.79 -2.06 -5.95
N VAL A 131 -14.92 -1.38 -6.70
CA VAL A 131 -15.33 -0.61 -7.89
C VAL A 131 -15.40 -1.47 -9.15
N GLU A 132 -14.49 -2.44 -9.29
CA GLU A 132 -14.30 -3.17 -10.54
C GLU A 132 -14.57 -4.67 -10.43
N GLY A 133 -14.71 -5.20 -9.22
CA GLY A 133 -14.95 -6.62 -8.97
C GLY A 133 -13.66 -7.46 -8.95
N ARG A 134 -13.79 -8.72 -9.37
CA ARG A 134 -12.76 -9.77 -9.18
C ARG A 134 -11.58 -9.67 -10.16
N VAL A 135 -11.78 -9.15 -11.37
CA VAL A 135 -10.83 -9.35 -12.50
C VAL A 135 -10.20 -8.04 -12.96
N LEU A 136 -9.09 -7.60 -12.37
CA LEU A 136 -8.41 -6.37 -12.81
C LEU A 136 -7.93 -6.42 -14.27
N SER A 137 -7.88 -5.26 -14.94
CA SER A 137 -7.30 -5.15 -16.28
C SER A 137 -5.79 -5.43 -16.29
N ASP A 138 -5.28 -5.95 -17.41
CA ASP A 138 -3.85 -6.29 -17.55
C ASP A 138 -2.92 -5.09 -17.31
N GLU A 139 -3.34 -3.90 -17.74
CA GLU A 139 -2.62 -2.65 -17.50
C GLU A 139 -2.47 -2.32 -16.00
N LYS A 140 -3.46 -2.72 -15.21
CA LYS A 140 -3.46 -2.53 -13.76
C LYS A 140 -2.63 -3.59 -13.05
N LEU A 141 -2.78 -4.85 -13.47
CA LEU A 141 -1.98 -5.98 -13.01
C LEU A 141 -0.48 -5.74 -13.23
N ALA A 142 -0.10 -5.13 -14.35
CA ALA A 142 1.29 -4.81 -14.66
C ALA A 142 1.94 -3.81 -13.68
N LYS A 143 1.16 -3.03 -12.91
CA LYS A 143 1.68 -2.05 -11.93
C LYS A 143 1.80 -2.61 -10.50
N LEU A 144 1.25 -3.79 -10.29
CA LEU A 144 1.23 -4.48 -9.00
C LEU A 144 2.49 -5.34 -8.87
N SER A 145 3.01 -5.46 -7.64
CA SER A 145 4.04 -6.46 -7.36
C SER A 145 3.43 -7.87 -7.31
N ALA A 146 4.26 -8.91 -7.42
CA ALA A 146 3.78 -10.29 -7.35
C ALA A 146 3.09 -10.59 -5.99
N GLU A 147 3.62 -10.03 -4.92
CA GLU A 147 3.09 -10.15 -3.56
C GLU A 147 1.76 -9.40 -3.41
N GLU A 148 1.60 -8.24 -4.07
CA GLU A 148 0.35 -7.49 -4.11
C GLU A 148 -0.75 -8.24 -4.89
N ILE A 149 -0.38 -8.96 -5.95
CA ILE A 149 -1.30 -9.82 -6.71
C ILE A 149 -1.76 -11.00 -5.84
N GLU A 150 -0.84 -11.67 -5.14
CA GLU A 150 -1.19 -12.74 -4.20
C GLU A 150 -2.12 -12.23 -3.08
N TYR A 151 -1.83 -11.05 -2.52
CA TYR A 151 -2.69 -10.40 -1.55
C TYR A 151 -4.09 -10.13 -2.09
N LEU A 152 -4.20 -9.60 -3.31
CA LEU A 152 -5.49 -9.33 -3.95
C LEU A 152 -6.31 -10.61 -4.13
N ASN A 153 -5.68 -11.70 -4.56
CA ASN A 153 -6.37 -12.98 -4.73
C ASN A 153 -6.91 -13.50 -3.40
N LYS A 154 -6.10 -13.52 -2.34
CA LYS A 154 -6.55 -13.91 -0.99
C LYS A 154 -7.67 -13.02 -0.47
N TYR A 155 -7.57 -11.71 -0.71
CA TYR A 155 -8.61 -10.77 -0.32
C TYR A 155 -9.92 -11.02 -1.07
N ASN A 156 -9.84 -11.33 -2.37
CA ASN A 156 -11.00 -11.70 -3.17
C ASN A 156 -11.66 -12.96 -2.61
N ASP A 157 -10.89 -14.00 -2.33
CA ASP A 157 -11.43 -15.26 -1.80
C ASP A 157 -12.13 -15.04 -0.44
N ILE A 158 -11.54 -14.26 0.48
CA ILE A 158 -12.17 -13.93 1.78
C ILE A 158 -13.48 -13.14 1.59
N VAL A 159 -13.51 -12.21 0.65
CA VAL A 159 -14.72 -11.43 0.36
C VAL A 159 -15.79 -12.33 -0.27
N ASP A 160 -15.41 -13.18 -1.20
CA ASP A 160 -16.33 -14.09 -1.89
C ASP A 160 -16.91 -15.12 -0.87
N ASP A 161 -16.09 -15.66 0.03
CA ASP A 161 -16.51 -16.52 1.15
C ASP A 161 -17.46 -15.79 2.10
N TYR A 162 -17.14 -14.55 2.48
CA TYR A 162 -17.99 -13.73 3.34
C TYR A 162 -19.37 -13.49 2.71
N ILE A 163 -19.41 -13.19 1.40
CA ILE A 163 -20.67 -12.97 0.68
C ILE A 163 -21.49 -14.27 0.66
N GLN A 164 -20.84 -15.39 0.41
CA GLN A 164 -21.49 -16.71 0.38
C GLN A 164 -22.06 -17.12 1.76
N ASP A 165 -21.29 -16.90 2.84
CA ASP A 165 -21.69 -17.27 4.20
C ASP A 165 -22.86 -16.43 4.73
N TRP A 166 -22.79 -15.11 4.54
CA TRP A 166 -23.81 -14.21 5.07
C TRP A 166 -25.09 -14.18 4.26
N LEU A 167 -25.04 -14.65 3.01
CA LEU A 167 -26.20 -14.71 2.14
C LEU A 167 -26.36 -16.11 1.50
N PRO A 168 -26.88 -17.10 2.26
CA PRO A 168 -27.06 -18.48 1.80
C PRO A 168 -27.91 -18.64 0.53
N ASN A 169 -28.68 -17.61 0.16
CA ASN A 169 -29.54 -17.56 -1.02
C ASN A 169 -29.24 -16.36 -1.95
N ALA A 170 -28.20 -15.54 -1.71
CA ALA A 170 -27.99 -14.32 -2.51
C ALA A 170 -27.05 -14.50 -3.68
N HIS A 171 -27.52 -15.26 -4.67
CA HIS A 171 -27.25 -14.89 -6.04
C HIS A 171 -27.84 -13.51 -6.43
N ALA A 172 -28.61 -12.87 -5.52
CA ALA A 172 -29.42 -11.68 -5.81
C ALA A 172 -28.90 -10.34 -5.24
N LEU A 173 -27.93 -10.32 -4.30
CA LEU A 173 -27.45 -9.07 -3.68
C LEU A 173 -26.02 -8.77 -4.14
N ASN A 174 -25.87 -7.88 -5.11
CA ASN A 174 -24.58 -7.48 -5.62
C ASN A 174 -24.01 -6.32 -4.79
N LEU A 175 -23.28 -6.65 -3.73
CA LEU A 175 -22.64 -5.68 -2.84
C LEU A 175 -21.57 -4.81 -3.54
N HIS A 176 -21.17 -5.13 -4.76
CA HIS A 176 -20.17 -4.35 -5.51
C HIS A 176 -20.81 -3.18 -6.27
N ASN A 177 -22.00 -3.36 -6.86
CA ASN A 177 -22.54 -2.44 -7.86
C ASN A 177 -23.78 -1.63 -7.42
N ASP A 178 -24.43 -1.99 -6.31
CA ASP A 178 -25.71 -1.40 -5.89
C ASP A 178 -25.58 -0.04 -5.15
N CYS A 179 -24.53 0.74 -5.41
CA CYS A 179 -24.31 2.03 -4.76
C CYS A 179 -25.18 3.19 -5.31
N GLU A 180 -25.77 3.05 -6.50
CA GLU A 180 -26.61 4.09 -7.12
C GLU A 180 -28.10 3.88 -6.82
N LEU A 181 -28.77 4.97 -6.39
CA LEU A 181 -30.21 5.03 -6.10
C LEU A 181 -31.05 4.37 -7.23
N GLN A 182 -31.98 3.49 -6.85
CA GLN A 182 -32.78 2.63 -7.73
C GLN A 182 -33.84 3.36 -8.60
N GLN A 183 -33.64 4.62 -8.94
CA GLN A 183 -34.69 5.42 -9.60
C GLN A 183 -34.89 5.09 -11.08
N VAL A 184 -34.02 4.27 -11.70
CA VAL A 184 -34.09 3.97 -13.15
C VAL A 184 -34.02 2.47 -13.42
N ALA A 185 -35.07 1.92 -14.03
CA ALA A 185 -35.18 0.49 -14.37
C ALA A 185 -34.39 0.08 -15.63
N PHE A 186 -33.98 1.05 -16.45
CA PHE A 186 -33.30 0.82 -17.73
C PHE A 186 -32.09 1.75 -17.87
N LYS A 187 -30.99 1.24 -18.41
CA LYS A 187 -29.81 2.02 -18.76
C LYS A 187 -29.66 2.05 -20.29
N CYS A 188 -29.43 3.23 -20.85
CA CYS A 188 -29.11 3.39 -22.26
C CYS A 188 -27.59 3.30 -22.42
N ILE A 189 -27.13 2.47 -23.35
CA ILE A 189 -25.72 2.29 -23.68
C ILE A 189 -25.54 2.79 -25.10
N THR A 190 -24.73 3.82 -25.29
CA THR A 190 -24.39 4.35 -26.61
C THR A 190 -22.94 4.00 -26.91
N ILE A 191 -22.70 3.33 -28.04
CA ILE A 191 -21.35 2.98 -28.48
C ILE A 191 -20.82 4.10 -29.37
N ALA A 192 -19.66 4.64 -29.04
CA ALA A 192 -19.01 5.65 -29.86
C ALA A 192 -18.61 5.10 -31.24
N GLU A 193 -18.73 5.91 -32.29
CA GLU A 193 -18.50 5.51 -33.69
C GLU A 193 -17.05 5.05 -34.01
N ASN A 194 -16.08 5.40 -33.16
CA ASN A 194 -14.63 5.20 -33.42
C ASN A 194 -14.03 3.93 -32.75
N GLN A 195 -14.82 2.89 -32.50
CA GLN A 195 -14.30 1.62 -31.96
C GLN A 195 -14.43 0.47 -32.95
N ASP A 196 -13.38 -0.34 -33.06
CA ASP A 196 -13.33 -1.49 -33.97
C ASP A 196 -14.50 -2.44 -33.71
N ALA A 197 -15.30 -2.63 -34.76
CA ALA A 197 -16.57 -3.32 -34.77
C ALA A 197 -16.38 -4.82 -34.97
N ASP A 198 -16.55 -5.60 -33.90
CA ASP A 198 -17.25 -6.89 -33.87
C ASP A 198 -17.14 -7.51 -32.48
N HIS A 199 -17.68 -6.80 -31.48
CA HIS A 199 -17.74 -7.32 -30.11
C HIS A 199 -19.17 -7.77 -29.78
N GLU A 200 -19.27 -9.04 -29.44
CA GLU A 200 -20.49 -9.64 -28.93
C GLU A 200 -20.43 -9.63 -27.39
N VAL A 201 -21.38 -8.95 -26.76
CA VAL A 201 -21.52 -8.96 -25.31
C VAL A 201 -22.62 -9.92 -24.95
N VAL A 202 -22.26 -10.97 -24.21
CA VAL A 202 -23.22 -11.91 -23.64
C VAL A 202 -23.75 -11.32 -22.34
N LEU A 203 -25.05 -11.08 -22.31
CA LEU A 203 -25.77 -10.65 -21.14
C LEU A 203 -26.03 -11.85 -20.20
N SER A 204 -26.33 -11.55 -18.94
CA SER A 204 -26.63 -12.52 -17.88
C SER A 204 -27.89 -13.34 -18.14
N ASP A 205 -28.78 -12.85 -19.01
CA ASP A 205 -29.94 -13.58 -19.50
C ASP A 205 -29.60 -14.53 -20.68
N GLY A 206 -28.33 -14.65 -21.04
CA GLY A 206 -27.84 -15.48 -22.13
C GLY A 206 -28.02 -14.86 -23.52
N ARG A 207 -28.59 -13.65 -23.63
CA ARG A 207 -28.70 -12.96 -24.92
C ARG A 207 -27.37 -12.32 -25.28
N ALA A 208 -26.95 -12.55 -26.52
CA ALA A 208 -25.76 -11.95 -27.05
C ALA A 208 -26.14 -10.72 -27.89
N ILE A 209 -25.57 -9.57 -27.55
CA ILE A 209 -25.77 -8.31 -28.28
C ILE A 209 -24.51 -8.03 -29.06
N LYS A 210 -24.63 -8.04 -30.39
CA LYS A 210 -23.59 -7.53 -31.28
C LYS A 210 -23.60 -6.01 -31.20
N LEU A 211 -22.52 -5.44 -30.67
CA LEU A 211 -22.35 -4.01 -30.48
C LEU A 211 -21.96 -3.36 -31.82
N ILE A 212 -22.86 -2.54 -32.38
CA ILE A 212 -22.62 -1.80 -33.63
C ILE A 212 -22.23 -0.35 -33.27
N PRO A 213 -21.09 0.18 -33.74
CA PRO A 213 -20.71 1.57 -33.47
C PRO A 213 -21.79 2.56 -33.91
N GLY A 214 -22.04 3.60 -33.10
CA GLY A 214 -23.07 4.61 -33.35
C GLY A 214 -24.50 4.19 -32.95
N THR A 215 -24.71 2.95 -32.50
CA THR A 215 -26.04 2.50 -32.05
C THR A 215 -26.22 2.64 -30.54
N THR A 216 -27.47 2.86 -30.12
CA THR A 216 -27.86 2.96 -28.70
C THR A 216 -28.75 1.79 -28.32
N TYR A 217 -28.36 1.06 -27.28
CA TYR A 217 -29.12 -0.07 -26.74
C TYR A 217 -29.76 0.32 -25.42
N LYS A 218 -31.04 -0.04 -25.24
CA LYS A 218 -31.73 0.09 -23.96
C LYS A 218 -31.74 -1.27 -23.27
N VAL A 219 -31.00 -1.40 -22.18
CA VAL A 219 -30.87 -2.66 -21.43
C VAL A 219 -31.49 -2.49 -20.05
N CYS A 220 -32.17 -3.53 -19.58
CA CYS A 220 -32.66 -3.56 -18.20
C CYS A 220 -31.47 -3.47 -17.25
N ARG A 221 -31.55 -2.58 -16.25
CA ARG A 221 -30.46 -2.33 -15.31
C ARG A 221 -29.95 -3.62 -14.65
N VAL A 222 -30.86 -4.47 -14.17
CA VAL A 222 -30.54 -5.74 -13.51
C VAL A 222 -29.72 -6.67 -14.40
N VAL A 223 -30.10 -6.76 -15.67
CA VAL A 223 -29.39 -7.58 -16.67
C VAL A 223 -28.03 -6.96 -16.98
N PHE A 224 -27.96 -5.63 -17.09
CA PHE A 224 -26.71 -4.95 -17.37
C PHE A 224 -25.69 -5.10 -16.22
N GLU A 225 -26.07 -4.78 -14.98
CA GLU A 225 -25.18 -4.79 -13.80
C GLU A 225 -24.64 -6.18 -13.43
N SER A 226 -25.39 -7.24 -13.76
CA SER A 226 -24.97 -8.63 -13.60
C SER A 226 -24.07 -9.14 -14.75
N SER A 227 -24.01 -8.42 -15.86
CA SER A 227 -23.22 -8.77 -17.06
C SER A 227 -21.90 -8.00 -17.16
N ILE A 228 -21.69 -6.97 -16.34
CA ILE A 228 -20.48 -6.14 -16.42
C ILE A 228 -19.30 -6.91 -15.85
N PHE A 229 -18.49 -7.46 -16.75
CA PHE A 229 -17.04 -7.43 -16.61
C PHE A 229 -16.55 -6.16 -17.34
N TYR A 230 -16.26 -5.12 -16.57
CA TYR A 230 -15.59 -3.86 -16.94
C TYR A 230 -16.25 -2.99 -18.00
N VAL A 231 -16.96 -1.95 -17.54
CA VAL A 231 -17.27 -0.76 -18.34
C VAL A 231 -16.96 0.50 -17.53
N ALA A 232 -16.04 1.32 -18.03
CA ALA A 232 -15.74 2.62 -17.43
C ALA A 232 -16.92 3.57 -17.62
N LEU A 233 -17.54 4.01 -16.54
CA LEU A 233 -18.62 5.00 -16.57
C LEU A 233 -18.01 6.39 -16.79
N ALA A 234 -18.47 7.11 -17.82
CA ALA A 234 -18.23 8.55 -17.93
C ALA A 234 -19.20 9.30 -17.01
N PRO A 235 -18.88 10.54 -16.57
CA PRO A 235 -19.80 11.32 -15.75
C PRO A 235 -21.11 11.60 -16.51
N PRO A 236 -22.26 11.67 -15.80
CA PRO A 236 -23.56 11.87 -16.42
C PRO A 236 -23.64 13.21 -17.14
N VAL A 237 -24.13 13.19 -18.39
CA VAL A 237 -24.46 14.39 -19.16
C VAL A 237 -25.97 14.60 -19.09
N TYR A 238 -26.40 15.75 -18.58
CA TYR A 238 -27.82 16.09 -18.46
C TYR A 238 -28.33 16.71 -19.76
N ASN A 239 -29.35 16.10 -20.37
CA ASN A 239 -30.12 16.70 -21.46
C ASN A 239 -31.21 17.63 -20.87
N SER A 240 -31.59 18.69 -21.60
CA SER A 240 -32.67 19.65 -21.31
C SER A 240 -34.06 19.02 -21.09
N HIS A 241 -34.23 17.72 -21.31
CA HIS A 241 -35.48 16.97 -21.09
C HIS A 241 -35.54 16.16 -19.78
N SER A 242 -34.66 16.41 -18.81
CA SER A 242 -34.69 15.77 -17.47
C SER A 242 -34.55 14.23 -17.47
N GLN A 243 -34.16 13.62 -18.59
CA GLN A 243 -33.75 12.22 -18.62
C GLN A 243 -32.26 12.13 -18.34
N VAL A 244 -31.90 11.36 -17.32
CA VAL A 244 -30.50 11.01 -17.04
C VAL A 244 -30.07 10.00 -18.09
N VAL A 245 -29.34 10.47 -19.10
CA VAL A 245 -28.66 9.59 -20.07
C VAL A 245 -27.24 9.41 -19.56
N LEU A 246 -26.97 8.26 -18.94
CA LEU A 246 -25.60 7.87 -18.62
C LEU A 246 -24.92 7.50 -19.94
N GLU A 247 -24.09 8.40 -20.46
CA GLU A 247 -23.24 8.12 -21.61
C GLU A 247 -22.14 7.16 -21.16
N VAL A 248 -22.32 5.88 -21.45
CA VAL A 248 -21.37 4.85 -21.08
C VAL A 248 -20.33 4.73 -22.19
N GLN A 249 -19.20 5.43 -22.07
CA GLN A 249 -18.04 5.20 -22.93
C GLN A 249 -17.38 3.86 -22.58
N ILE A 250 -17.77 2.79 -23.27
CA ILE A 250 -17.04 1.51 -23.22
C ILE A 250 -15.66 1.75 -23.82
N ARG A 251 -14.60 1.99 -23.05
CA ARG A 251 -13.26 2.29 -23.61
C ARG A 251 -12.45 1.04 -24.00
N ARG A 252 -12.81 -0.14 -23.48
CA ARG A 252 -12.17 -1.42 -23.83
C ARG A 252 -12.96 -2.58 -23.21
N VAL A 253 -13.26 -3.61 -24.00
CA VAL A 253 -13.77 -4.90 -23.49
C VAL A 253 -12.57 -5.85 -23.42
N LEU A 254 -12.15 -6.23 -22.21
CA LEU A 254 -11.10 -7.23 -22.02
C LEU A 254 -11.74 -8.58 -21.74
N PHE A 255 -11.60 -9.52 -22.67
CA PHE A 255 -12.01 -10.91 -22.48
C PHE A 255 -10.89 -11.66 -21.75
N THR A 256 -11.18 -12.22 -20.57
CA THR A 256 -10.39 -13.35 -20.08
C THR A 256 -11.09 -14.63 -20.49
N ARG A 257 -10.43 -15.42 -21.34
CA ARG A 257 -10.79 -16.83 -21.54
C ARG A 257 -10.43 -17.55 -20.25
N SER A 258 -11.43 -17.96 -19.46
CA SER A 258 -11.23 -18.92 -18.38
C SER A 258 -12.36 -19.94 -18.29
N GLN A 259 -12.07 -21.09 -18.90
CA GLN A 259 -12.39 -22.45 -18.48
C GLN A 259 -13.85 -22.96 -18.41
N SER A 260 -14.16 -23.80 -19.41
CA SER A 260 -14.75 -25.14 -19.30
C SER A 260 -15.68 -25.45 -18.11
N CYS A 261 -16.98 -25.39 -18.37
CA CYS A 261 -17.92 -26.34 -17.78
C CYS A 261 -18.34 -27.33 -18.88
N ALA A 262 -17.69 -28.49 -18.87
CA ALA A 262 -18.26 -29.68 -19.49
C ALA A 262 -19.45 -30.10 -18.63
N VAL A 263 -20.65 -30.10 -19.20
CA VAL A 263 -21.78 -30.85 -18.65
C VAL A 263 -22.23 -31.83 -19.72
N LYS A 264 -21.80 -33.09 -19.52
CA LYS A 264 -22.56 -34.25 -19.97
C LYS A 264 -23.90 -34.21 -19.23
N ILE A 265 -25.01 -34.30 -19.96
CA ILE A 265 -25.91 -35.46 -20.04
C ILE A 265 -26.68 -35.31 -21.35
#